data_AF-A0A356NDD0-F1
#
_entry.id   AF-A0A356NDD0-F1
#
_cell.length_a   1.000
_cell.length_b   1.000
_cell.length_c   1.000
_cell.angle_alpha   90.00
_cell.angle_beta   90.00
_cell.angle_gamma   90.00
#
_symmetry.space_group_name_H-M   'P 1'
#
loop_
_entity.id
_entity.type
_entity.pdbx_description
1 polymer ?
#
loop_
_entity_poly.entity_id
_entity_poly.type
_entity_poly.pdbx_seq_one_letter_code
_entity_poly.pdbx_strand_id
1 'polypeptide(L)'
;MATSGERVLAVDWIPQDPPLMLKSLQLALVMLLAGSSWQPLQAAPWWEDYGEKENYLCSNQVVLQLRRNEHQASIENFAAPNNTLFRDRTVTTAERYAGTRLTLELRNDKLDLDYGWSTLQCKRVWKI
;
A
#
# COMPACT_ATOMS: atom_id res chain seq x y z
N MET A 1 67.57 -50.22 52.89
CA MET A 1 67.78 -48.90 53.49
C MET A 1 67.72 -47.89 52.35
N ALA A 2 66.71 -46.99 52.37
CA ALA A 2 66.59 -45.67 51.70
C ALA A 2 67.02 -45.51 50.21
N THR A 3 66.33 -44.82 49.30
CA THR A 3 65.08 -44.07 49.25
C THR A 3 64.87 -43.63 47.79
N SER A 4 63.60 -43.56 47.39
CA SER A 4 62.94 -42.59 46.50
C SER A 4 63.74 -41.88 45.39
N GLY A 5 63.29 -42.08 44.15
CA GLY A 5 63.59 -41.25 42.98
C GLY A 5 62.31 -41.06 42.17
N GLU A 6 61.53 -40.06 42.59
CA GLU A 6 60.24 -39.63 42.05
C GLU A 6 60.45 -38.63 40.90
N ARG A 7 59.62 -38.69 39.85
CA ARG A 7 58.91 -37.55 39.24
C ARG A 7 58.19 -37.95 37.95
N VAL A 8 56.88 -38.20 38.08
CA VAL A 8 55.94 -38.20 36.96
C VAL A 8 55.65 -36.73 36.63
N LEU A 9 55.94 -36.32 35.40
CA LEU A 9 55.57 -35.00 34.90
C LEU A 9 54.05 -34.98 34.68
N ALA A 10 53.34 -34.35 35.59
CA ALA A 10 51.93 -33.98 35.38
C ALA A 10 51.89 -32.88 34.32
N VAL A 11 51.29 -33.18 33.17
CA VAL A 11 50.87 -32.18 32.18
C VAL A 11 49.62 -31.52 32.74
N ASP A 12 49.79 -30.30 33.23
CA ASP A 12 48.70 -29.45 33.71
C ASP A 12 47.92 -28.92 32.50
N TRP A 13 46.71 -29.44 32.27
CA TRP A 13 45.81 -28.94 31.24
C TRP A 13 45.07 -27.71 31.80
N ILE A 14 45.49 -26.52 31.38
CA ILE A 14 44.77 -25.27 31.66
C ILE A 14 43.47 -25.28 30.83
N PRO A 15 42.27 -25.18 31.44
CA PRO A 15 41.05 -24.91 30.69
C PRO A 15 41.13 -23.47 30.18
N GLN A 16 41.16 -23.28 28.86
CA GLN A 16 40.98 -21.95 28.27
C GLN A 16 39.49 -21.59 28.30
N ASP A 17 39.07 -20.85 29.33
CA ASP A 17 37.81 -20.13 29.27
C ASP A 17 37.91 -19.04 28.19
N PRO A 18 37.00 -19.02 27.19
CA PRO A 18 37.01 -17.96 26.19
C PRO A 18 36.69 -16.61 26.84
N PRO A 19 37.31 -15.50 26.39
CA PRO A 19 37.10 -14.19 26.97
C PRO A 19 35.62 -13.79 26.86
N LEU A 20 35.03 -13.40 28.00
CA LEU A 20 33.65 -12.94 28.17
C LEU A 20 33.21 -11.84 27.18
N MET A 21 34.15 -11.16 26.50
CA MET A 21 33.88 -10.11 25.52
C MET A 21 33.23 -10.61 24.21
N LEU A 22 33.36 -11.90 23.86
CA LEU A 22 32.77 -12.41 22.60
C LEU A 22 31.25 -12.67 22.72
N LYS A 23 30.74 -12.89 23.94
CA LYS A 23 29.31 -13.11 24.20
C LYS A 23 28.49 -11.83 24.17
N SER A 24 29.07 -10.69 24.56
CA SER A 24 28.38 -9.40 24.57
C SER A 24 28.11 -8.85 23.16
N LEU A 25 28.97 -9.16 22.18
CA LEU A 25 28.78 -8.70 20.80
C LEU A 25 27.61 -9.41 20.09
N GLN A 26 27.36 -10.68 20.42
CA GLN A 26 26.26 -11.46 19.84
C GLN A 26 24.89 -10.98 20.35
N LEU A 27 24.78 -10.56 21.62
CA LEU A 27 23.53 -10.00 22.14
C LEU A 27 23.16 -8.66 21.49
N ALA A 28 24.16 -7.81 21.19
CA ALA A 28 23.91 -6.53 20.54
C ALA A 28 23.31 -6.69 19.13
N LEU A 29 23.74 -7.71 18.39
CA LEU A 29 23.25 -7.97 17.03
C LEU A 29 21.80 -8.52 17.02
N VAL A 30 21.43 -9.36 17.98
CA VAL A 30 20.05 -9.88 18.10
C VAL A 30 19.06 -8.78 18.49
N MET A 31 19.48 -7.83 19.35
CA MET A 31 18.66 -6.66 19.70
C MET A 31 18.42 -5.72 18.50
N LEU A 32 19.39 -5.59 17.59
CA LEU A 32 19.25 -4.76 16.39
C LEU A 32 18.32 -5.37 15.32
N LEU A 33 18.24 -6.70 15.23
CA LEU A 33 17.35 -7.38 14.27
C LEU A 33 15.92 -7.55 14.80
N ALA A 34 15.75 -7.69 16.12
CA ALA A 34 14.43 -7.75 16.76
C ALA A 34 13.66 -6.41 16.75
N GLY A 35 14.36 -5.30 16.45
CA GLY A 35 13.78 -3.95 16.33
C GLY A 35 13.16 -3.63 14.97
N SER A 36 13.08 -4.60 14.05
CA SER A 36 12.27 -4.45 12.84
C SER A 36 10.80 -4.52 13.24
N SER A 37 10.29 -3.37 13.69
CA SER A 37 8.90 -3.16 14.00
C SER A 37 8.07 -3.55 12.78
N TRP A 38 7.29 -4.61 12.94
CA TRP A 38 6.17 -4.93 12.06
C TRP A 38 5.16 -3.80 12.28
N GLN A 39 5.41 -2.65 11.67
CA GLN A 39 4.39 -1.63 11.59
C GLN A 39 3.25 -2.27 10.79
N PRO A 40 2.05 -2.42 11.36
CA PRO A 40 0.92 -2.77 10.53
C PRO A 40 0.88 -1.69 9.44
N LEU A 41 1.02 -2.09 8.17
CA LEU A 41 0.62 -1.26 7.05
C LEU A 41 -0.81 -0.87 7.40
N GLN A 42 -1.01 0.36 7.87
CA GLN A 42 -2.35 0.86 8.10
C GLN A 42 -3.03 0.74 6.75
N ALA A 43 -4.02 -0.15 6.66
CA ALA A 43 -4.81 -0.30 5.45
C ALA A 43 -5.25 1.10 5.06
N ALA A 44 -5.02 1.46 3.79
CA ALA A 44 -5.51 2.72 3.26
C ALA A 44 -6.96 2.83 3.70
N PRO A 45 -7.37 3.98 4.26
CA PRO A 45 -8.72 4.11 4.75
C PRO A 45 -9.73 3.68 3.69
N TRP A 46 -10.87 3.13 4.10
CA TRP A 46 -11.86 2.58 3.15
C TRP A 46 -12.36 3.60 2.11
N TRP A 47 -12.21 4.90 2.36
CA TRP A 47 -12.49 5.99 1.41
C TRP A 47 -11.41 6.19 0.33
N GLU A 48 -10.27 5.51 0.43
CA GLU A 48 -9.17 5.50 -0.55
C GLU A 48 -9.16 4.21 -1.41
N ASP A 49 -9.96 3.20 -1.04
CA ASP A 49 -10.11 1.98 -1.83
C ASP A 49 -11.18 2.15 -2.92
N TYR A 50 -10.76 2.79 -4.00
CA TYR A 50 -11.54 2.83 -5.23
C TYR A 50 -11.33 1.50 -5.98
N GLY A 51 -12.21 0.54 -5.71
CA GLY A 51 -12.06 -0.85 -6.16
C GLY A 51 -11.91 -1.03 -7.67
N GLU A 52 -12.75 -0.39 -8.49
CA GLU A 52 -12.71 -0.56 -9.95
C GLU A 52 -11.94 0.57 -10.64
N LYS A 53 -11.04 0.21 -11.57
CA LYS A 53 -10.37 1.16 -12.46
C LYS A 53 -10.75 0.92 -13.92
N GLU A 54 -11.22 1.96 -14.59
CA GLU A 54 -11.80 1.89 -15.93
C GLU A 54 -11.29 3.04 -16.80
N ASN A 55 -11.14 2.78 -18.10
CA ASN A 55 -10.67 3.78 -19.06
C ASN A 55 -11.78 4.08 -20.06
N TYR A 56 -12.00 5.37 -20.35
CA TYR A 56 -13.04 5.85 -21.25
C TYR A 56 -12.44 6.79 -22.31
N LEU A 57 -12.68 6.54 -23.59
CA LEU A 57 -12.33 7.45 -24.68
C LEU A 57 -13.46 8.46 -24.89
N CYS A 58 -13.16 9.74 -24.77
CA CYS A 58 -14.12 10.82 -24.90
C CYS A 58 -14.20 11.39 -26.32
N SER A 59 -15.28 12.10 -26.63
CA SER A 59 -15.52 12.74 -27.93
C SER A 59 -14.39 13.67 -28.38
N ASN A 60 -13.67 14.29 -27.44
CA ASN A 60 -12.50 15.14 -27.67
C ASN A 60 -11.17 14.37 -27.76
N GLN A 61 -11.20 13.04 -27.93
CA GLN A 61 -10.03 12.15 -28.01
C GLN A 61 -9.18 12.07 -26.73
N VAL A 62 -9.68 12.58 -25.60
CA VAL A 62 -9.05 12.38 -24.29
C VAL A 62 -9.49 11.05 -23.70
N VAL A 63 -8.55 10.31 -23.13
CA VAL A 63 -8.87 9.13 -22.31
C VAL A 63 -9.07 9.59 -20.87
N LEU A 64 -10.16 9.22 -20.21
CA LEU A 64 -10.36 9.43 -18.77
C LEU A 64 -10.14 8.12 -18.01
N GLN A 65 -9.43 8.22 -16.88
CA GLN A 65 -9.23 7.11 -15.95
C GLN A 65 -10.17 7.28 -14.75
N LEU A 66 -11.25 6.51 -14.75
CA LEU A 66 -12.22 6.49 -13.68
C LEU A 66 -11.81 5.45 -12.63
N ARG A 67 -11.74 5.88 -11.39
CA ARG A 67 -11.66 5.02 -10.20
C ARG A 67 -12.96 5.10 -9.43
N ARG A 68 -13.59 3.98 -9.08
CA ARG A 68 -14.88 4.00 -8.34
C ARG A 68 -15.10 2.79 -7.46
N ASN A 69 -15.99 2.96 -6.49
CA ASN A 69 -16.65 1.90 -5.74
C ASN A 69 -18.15 2.23 -5.63
N GLU A 70 -18.91 1.50 -4.83
CA GLU A 70 -20.35 1.69 -4.64
C GLU A 70 -20.73 3.02 -3.97
N HIS A 71 -19.76 3.73 -3.38
CA HIS A 71 -19.96 4.97 -2.62
C HIS A 71 -19.38 6.21 -3.29
N GLN A 72 -18.26 6.08 -4.00
CA GLN A 72 -17.48 7.21 -4.50
C GLN A 72 -16.85 6.92 -5.86
N ALA A 73 -16.47 7.99 -6.54
CA ALA A 73 -15.69 7.95 -7.77
C ALA A 73 -14.67 9.09 -7.82
N SER A 74 -13.59 8.91 -8.58
CA SER A 74 -12.60 9.95 -8.89
C SER A 74 -12.07 9.76 -10.30
N ILE A 75 -11.66 10.86 -10.93
CA ILE A 75 -11.03 10.82 -12.26
C ILE A 75 -9.56 11.18 -12.07
N GLU A 76 -8.68 10.18 -12.21
CA GLU A 76 -7.26 10.31 -11.83
C GLU A 76 -6.50 11.34 -12.69
N ASN A 77 -6.82 11.43 -13.97
CA ASN A 77 -6.13 12.30 -14.91
C ASN A 77 -6.89 13.60 -15.22
N PHE A 78 -7.78 14.01 -14.31
CA PHE A 78 -8.51 15.27 -14.41
C PHE A 78 -7.99 16.25 -13.34
N ALA A 79 -7.33 17.32 -13.77
CA ALA A 79 -6.60 18.25 -12.91
C ALA A 79 -7.50 19.21 -12.09
N ALA A 80 -8.75 18.84 -11.80
CA ALA A 80 -9.65 19.68 -11.00
C ALA A 80 -9.40 19.46 -9.50
N PRO A 81 -9.30 20.54 -8.70
CA PRO A 81 -9.34 20.41 -7.25
C PRO A 81 -10.69 19.81 -6.84
N ASN A 82 -10.67 18.86 -5.89
CA ASN A 82 -11.84 18.12 -5.39
C ASN A 82 -12.55 17.28 -6.46
N ASN A 83 -11.81 16.37 -7.10
CA ASN A 83 -12.33 15.39 -8.05
C ASN A 83 -13.00 14.16 -7.41
N THR A 84 -13.10 14.10 -6.08
CA THR A 84 -13.89 13.08 -5.37
C THR A 84 -15.38 13.36 -5.57
N LEU A 85 -16.07 12.38 -6.12
CA LEU A 85 -17.50 12.39 -6.41
C LEU A 85 -18.19 11.37 -5.49
N PHE A 86 -19.35 11.71 -4.99
CA PHE A 86 -20.14 10.84 -4.10
C PHE A 86 -21.34 10.26 -4.84
N ARG A 87 -21.66 9.00 -4.55
CA ARG A 87 -22.80 8.31 -5.16
C ARG A 87 -24.09 9.05 -4.84
N ASP A 88 -24.76 9.54 -5.88
CA ASP A 88 -26.11 10.06 -5.80
C ASP A 88 -27.08 8.88 -5.81
N ARG A 89 -27.68 8.61 -4.64
CA ARG A 89 -28.64 7.51 -4.45
C ARG A 89 -30.08 7.91 -4.77
N THR A 90 -30.33 9.18 -5.08
CA THR A 90 -31.65 9.64 -5.50
C THR A 90 -31.94 9.27 -6.96
N VAL A 91 -30.89 9.10 -7.76
CA VAL A 91 -30.96 8.64 -9.15
C VAL A 91 -30.83 7.12 -9.21
N THR A 92 -31.89 6.46 -9.71
CA THR A 92 -31.96 4.99 -9.79
C THR A 92 -31.85 4.45 -11.22
N THR A 93 -31.94 5.32 -12.23
CA THR A 93 -31.91 4.92 -13.65
C THR A 93 -30.49 4.81 -14.21
N ALA A 94 -29.48 5.21 -13.44
CA ALA A 94 -28.06 5.18 -13.79
C ALA A 94 -27.20 5.14 -12.52
N GLU A 95 -25.92 4.81 -12.65
CA GLU A 95 -24.96 5.11 -11.59
C GLU A 95 -24.48 6.55 -11.72
N ARG A 96 -24.91 7.40 -10.79
CA ARG A 96 -24.56 8.82 -10.79
C ARG A 96 -23.68 9.15 -9.60
N TYR A 97 -22.61 9.90 -9.85
CA TYR A 97 -21.72 10.43 -8.84
C TYR A 97 -21.62 11.93 -9.00
N ALA A 98 -21.77 12.68 -7.90
CA ALA A 98 -21.77 14.13 -7.92
C ALA A 98 -20.79 14.70 -6.91
N GLY A 99 -20.12 15.78 -7.30
CA GLY A 99 -19.30 16.63 -6.45
C GLY A 99 -19.68 18.10 -6.65
N THR A 100 -18.86 19.01 -6.15
CA THR A 100 -19.17 20.46 -6.22
C THR A 100 -19.20 21.01 -7.64
N ARG A 101 -18.36 20.49 -8.53
CA ARG A 101 -18.18 21.03 -9.90
C ARG A 101 -18.37 20.01 -11.00
N LEU A 102 -18.51 18.74 -10.63
CA LEU A 102 -18.48 17.61 -11.54
C LEU A 102 -19.67 16.71 -11.25
N THR A 103 -20.35 16.28 -12.29
CA THR A 103 -21.30 15.18 -12.22
C THR A 103 -20.92 14.15 -13.26
N LEU A 104 -20.82 12.90 -12.82
CA LEU A 104 -20.57 11.74 -13.65
C LEU A 104 -21.80 10.85 -13.65
N GLU A 105 -22.22 10.41 -14.83
CA GLU A 105 -23.32 9.46 -15.00
C GLU A 105 -22.87 8.29 -15.88
N LEU A 106 -23.04 7.06 -15.39
CA LEU A 106 -22.71 5.84 -16.11
C LEU A 106 -23.96 5.11 -16.57
N ARG A 107 -23.95 4.71 -17.84
CA ARG A 107 -24.97 3.85 -18.46
C ARG A 107 -24.27 2.81 -19.32
N ASN A 108 -24.13 1.59 -18.80
CA ASN A 108 -23.39 0.50 -19.44
C ASN A 108 -21.92 0.86 -19.72
N ASP A 109 -21.58 1.05 -21.00
CA ASP A 109 -20.27 1.45 -21.49
C ASP A 109 -20.15 2.97 -21.72
N LYS A 110 -21.20 3.75 -21.47
CA LYS A 110 -21.18 5.21 -21.61
C LYS A 110 -20.91 5.90 -20.29
N LEU A 111 -20.11 6.96 -20.38
CA LEU A 111 -19.85 7.91 -19.30
C LEU A 111 -20.15 9.31 -19.82
N ASP A 112 -21.04 10.01 -19.14
CA ASP A 112 -21.28 11.43 -19.34
C ASP A 112 -20.67 12.20 -18.17
N LEU A 113 -19.76 13.14 -18.46
CA LEU A 113 -19.11 14.00 -17.49
C LEU A 113 -19.53 15.44 -17.71
N ASP A 114 -20.35 15.96 -16.82
CA ASP A 114 -20.74 17.36 -16.76
C ASP A 114 -19.80 18.12 -15.80
N TYR A 115 -19.20 19.20 -16.28
CA TYR A 115 -18.33 20.09 -15.51
C TYR A 115 -18.81 21.56 -15.54
N GLY A 116 -20.13 21.74 -15.72
CA GLY A 116 -20.86 22.99 -15.54
C GLY A 116 -21.03 23.82 -16.82
N TRP A 117 -20.00 23.89 -17.67
CA TRP A 117 -20.04 24.66 -18.92
C TRP A 117 -20.07 23.78 -20.18
N SER A 118 -19.89 22.47 -20.03
CA SER A 118 -19.98 21.51 -21.12
C SER A 118 -20.12 20.09 -20.55
N THR A 119 -20.46 19.15 -21.43
CA THR A 119 -20.59 17.73 -21.13
C THR A 119 -19.68 16.95 -22.06
N LEU A 120 -18.78 16.14 -21.50
CA LEU A 120 -17.98 15.18 -22.25
C LEU A 120 -18.69 13.83 -22.26
N GLN A 121 -18.92 13.32 -23.47
CA GLN A 121 -19.45 11.98 -23.68
C GLN A 121 -18.30 11.04 -23.98
N CYS A 122 -18.22 9.93 -23.26
CA CYS A 122 -17.13 8.99 -23.35
C CYS A 122 -17.64 7.56 -23.42
N LYS A 123 -16.83 6.69 -24.04
CA LYS A 123 -17.10 5.26 -24.19
C LYS A 123 -16.00 4.45 -23.54
N ARG A 124 -16.39 3.46 -22.73
CA ARG A 124 -15.50 2.53 -22.07
C ARG A 124 -14.69 1.78 -23.11
N VAL A 125 -13.39 1.73 -22.90
CA VAL A 125 -12.44 1.05 -23.79
C VAL A 125 -11.85 -0.19 -23.11
N TRP A 126 -11.44 -0.10 -21.85
CA TRP A 126 -10.99 -1.26 -21.07
C TRP A 126 -11.12 -1.05 -19.56
N LYS A 127 -11.11 -2.17 -18.82
CA LYS A 127 -11.07 -2.23 -17.34
C LYS A 127 -9.73 -2.82 -16.92
N ILE A 128 -9.16 -2.30 -15.84
CA ILE A 128 -7.89 -2.75 -15.23
C ILE A 128 -8.24 -3.53 -13.97
#